data_AF-A0A6L8K592-F1
#
_entry.id   AF-A0A6L8K592-F1
#
_cell.length_a   1.000
_cell.length_b   1.000
_cell.length_c   1.000
_cell.angle_alpha   90.00
_cell.angle_beta   90.00
_cell.angle_gamma   90.00
#
_symmetry.space_group_name_H-M   'P 1'
#
loop_
_entity.id
_entity.type
_entity.pdbx_description
1 polymer ?
#
loop_
_entity_poly.entity_id
_entity_poly.type
_entity_poly.pdbx_seq_one_letter_code
_entity_poly.pdbx_strand_id
1 'polypeptide(L)'
;MLSSYPLWWLALPVLLLPIWWHRQKRQRVKAESLATARFLPSAPPEQLRVWQWRDKLLLVVRCLMLVTLIAWLAATILPWRGDTVLIDSGADPAWVEKEIAAAGFSTATRMPLPDDALQWLRTNERDWRSDAKLLLIARAGQIAMPARVPQFSHQLSIRTQLAAAQEAPIAALRAAATDKAETHIALAAPATRVTAWRSLFAAFDSVGDAARHYKLTSEPDARTTLIVWDTQNAEPPPTWRAADWWIAAASPLAAAPSPVDAVRVSAASTPAARAALATFPELANASTLTINGLTLKYTDSPRGRLWTSDVFPPRDADTARALYEAWQLLAAAPAPAYATPSQIFTAARSTLPAIADAKPASWLAFALLALFMIERILAHARRH
;
A
#
# COMPACT_ATOMS: atom_id res chain seq x y z
N MET A 1 -15.78 -9.19 25.70
CA MET A 1 -16.13 -9.24 24.26
C MET A 1 -17.32 -10.14 24.11
N LEU A 2 -18.52 -9.57 23.94
CA LEU A 2 -19.73 -10.36 23.72
C LEU A 2 -19.64 -10.92 22.31
N SER A 3 -19.43 -12.23 22.20
CA SER A 3 -19.58 -12.96 20.94
C SER A 3 -20.92 -12.55 20.31
N SER A 4 -20.91 -12.10 19.06
CA SER A 4 -22.12 -11.68 18.32
C SER A 4 -22.96 -12.87 17.81
N TYR A 5 -22.54 -14.10 18.11
CA TYR A 5 -23.29 -15.34 17.87
C TYR A 5 -24.73 -15.39 18.44
N PRO A 6 -25.06 -14.89 19.64
CA PRO A 6 -26.39 -14.99 20.20
C PRO A 6 -27.37 -13.97 19.59
N LEU A 7 -26.90 -12.94 18.88
CA LEU A 7 -27.78 -12.00 18.19
C LEU A 7 -28.45 -12.63 16.97
N TRP A 8 -27.87 -13.66 16.36
CA TRP A 8 -28.48 -14.35 15.22
C TRP A 8 -29.76 -15.10 15.62
N TRP A 9 -29.87 -15.54 16.88
CA TRP A 9 -31.12 -16.09 17.42
C TRP A 9 -32.26 -15.07 17.47
N LEU A 10 -31.97 -13.76 17.51
CA LEU A 10 -32.99 -12.72 17.41
C LEU A 10 -33.48 -12.49 15.97
N ALA A 11 -32.74 -12.92 14.95
CA ALA A 11 -33.19 -12.83 13.56
C ALA A 11 -34.38 -13.77 13.27
N LEU A 12 -34.46 -14.90 13.98
CA LEU A 12 -35.51 -15.91 13.84
C LEU A 12 -36.91 -15.39 14.26
N PRO A 13 -37.12 -14.77 15.44
CA PRO A 13 -38.39 -14.14 15.78
C PRO A 13 -38.69 -12.92 14.89
N VAL A 14 -37.67 -12.18 14.43
CA VAL A 14 -37.84 -11.08 13.47
C VAL A 14 -38.37 -11.59 12.12
N LEU A 15 -37.91 -12.75 11.63
CA LEU A 15 -38.44 -13.45 10.45
C LEU A 15 -39.92 -13.85 10.59
N LEU A 16 -40.36 -14.20 11.80
CA LEU A 16 -41.73 -14.62 12.08
C LEU A 16 -42.70 -13.43 12.22
N LEU A 17 -42.18 -12.23 12.49
CA LEU A 17 -42.96 -11.03 12.77
C LEU A 17 -43.86 -10.59 11.59
N PRO A 18 -43.39 -10.57 10.32
CA PRO A 18 -44.25 -10.29 9.17
C PRO A 18 -45.36 -11.32 8.98
N ILE A 19 -45.06 -12.59 9.25
CA ILE A 19 -46.02 -13.70 9.15
C ILE A 19 -47.10 -13.54 10.22
N TRP A 20 -46.69 -13.23 11.45
CA TRP A 20 -47.58 -13.02 12.59
C TRP A 20 -48.43 -11.74 12.44
N TRP A 21 -47.83 -10.65 12.00
CA TRP A 21 -48.53 -9.38 11.73
C TRP A 21 -49.53 -9.51 10.57
N HIS A 22 -49.15 -10.23 9.50
CA HIS A 22 -50.07 -10.54 8.41
C HIS A 22 -51.22 -11.45 8.88
N ARG A 23 -50.94 -12.34 9.83
CA ARG A 23 -51.94 -13.16 10.51
C ARG A 23 -53.00 -12.33 11.25
N GLN A 24 -52.56 -11.25 11.90
CA GLN A 24 -53.40 -10.42 12.77
C GLN A 24 -54.30 -9.44 11.99
N LYS A 25 -54.01 -9.17 10.71
CA LYS A 25 -54.68 -8.13 9.90
C LYS A 25 -56.05 -8.55 9.30
N ARG A 26 -56.86 -9.30 10.06
CA ARG A 26 -58.27 -9.55 9.75
C ARG A 26 -59.19 -8.91 10.79
N GLN A 27 -59.86 -7.84 10.36
CA GLN A 27 -61.23 -7.52 10.78
C GLN A 27 -61.70 -6.36 9.87
N ARG A 28 -62.07 -6.67 8.63
CA ARG A 28 -63.06 -5.85 7.95
C ARG A 28 -64.29 -6.73 7.77
N VAL A 29 -65.25 -6.46 8.64
CA VAL A 29 -66.58 -7.04 8.71
C VAL A 29 -67.20 -6.91 7.33
N LYS A 30 -67.23 -8.01 6.57
CA LYS A 30 -68.04 -8.08 5.36
C LYS A 30 -69.41 -8.56 5.83
N ALA A 31 -70.26 -7.62 6.22
CA ALA A 31 -71.67 -7.88 6.47
C ALA A 31 -72.32 -8.08 5.10
N GLU A 32 -72.41 -9.33 4.64
CA GLU A 32 -73.29 -9.67 3.53
C GLU A 32 -74.70 -9.78 4.12
N SER A 33 -75.54 -8.80 3.83
CA SER A 33 -76.98 -8.92 4.11
C SER A 33 -77.51 -10.05 3.23
N LEU A 34 -77.88 -11.17 3.84
CA LEU A 34 -78.62 -12.21 3.14
C LEU A 34 -79.86 -11.56 2.54
N ALA A 35 -80.05 -11.71 1.24
CA ALA A 35 -81.21 -11.21 0.53
C ALA A 35 -82.45 -11.96 1.03
N THR A 36 -82.97 -11.54 2.18
CA THR A 36 -84.25 -12.01 2.68
C THR A 36 -85.32 -11.32 1.87
N ALA A 37 -86.12 -12.12 1.18
CA ALA A 37 -87.42 -11.70 0.66
C ALA A 37 -88.15 -10.87 1.75
N ARG A 38 -88.87 -9.85 1.31
CA ARG A 38 -89.38 -8.65 2.03
C ARG A 38 -90.25 -8.90 3.29
N PHE A 39 -90.26 -10.09 3.87
CA PHE A 39 -91.26 -10.53 4.86
C PHE A 39 -90.74 -11.34 6.06
N LEU A 40 -89.44 -11.33 6.38
CA LEU A 40 -88.96 -11.89 7.66
C LEU A 40 -88.33 -10.79 8.54
N PRO A 41 -88.57 -10.79 9.87
CA PRO A 41 -87.92 -9.87 10.80
C PRO A 41 -86.40 -10.07 10.71
N SER A 42 -85.69 -8.96 10.57
CA SER A 42 -84.24 -8.89 10.38
C SER A 42 -83.49 -9.74 11.42
N ALA A 43 -82.91 -10.86 10.99
CA ALA A 43 -81.96 -11.62 11.80
C ALA A 43 -80.66 -10.81 11.94
N PRO A 44 -80.00 -10.81 13.12
CA PRO A 44 -78.71 -10.15 13.28
C PRO A 44 -77.69 -10.77 12.31
N PRO A 45 -76.87 -9.97 11.61
CA PRO A 45 -75.98 -10.48 10.58
C PRO A 45 -74.98 -11.46 11.19
N GLU A 46 -74.99 -12.71 10.75
CA GLU A 46 -73.98 -13.68 11.13
C GLU A 46 -72.63 -13.29 10.52
N GLN A 47 -71.69 -12.93 11.39
CA GLN A 47 -70.34 -12.59 10.99
C GLN A 47 -69.55 -13.88 10.71
N LEU A 48 -69.55 -14.32 9.45
CA LEU A 48 -68.68 -15.40 9.01
C LEU A 48 -67.21 -14.96 9.07
N ARG A 49 -66.49 -15.41 10.10
CA ARG A 49 -65.05 -15.17 10.28
C ARG A 49 -64.26 -16.13 9.38
N VAL A 50 -64.26 -15.88 8.08
CA VAL A 50 -63.53 -16.73 7.12
C VAL A 50 -62.05 -16.36 7.06
N TRP A 51 -61.21 -17.38 7.23
CA TRP A 51 -59.77 -17.25 7.38
C TRP A 51 -59.02 -17.45 6.04
N GLN A 52 -59.21 -16.56 5.07
CA GLN A 52 -58.54 -16.57 3.74
C GLN A 52 -57.26 -15.72 3.60
N TRP A 53 -56.12 -16.32 3.28
CA TRP A 53 -54.85 -15.61 2.99
C TRP A 53 -54.98 -14.77 1.72
N ARG A 54 -55.36 -13.50 1.85
CA ARG A 54 -55.72 -12.65 0.70
C ARG A 54 -54.51 -12.00 0.01
N ASP A 55 -53.37 -11.90 0.68
CA ASP A 55 -52.20 -11.17 0.16
C ASP A 55 -50.90 -12.00 0.23
N LYS A 56 -50.93 -13.23 -0.31
CA LYS A 56 -49.75 -14.12 -0.36
C LYS A 56 -48.53 -13.45 -1.00
N LEU A 57 -48.75 -12.67 -2.07
CA LEU A 57 -47.67 -12.01 -2.82
C LEU A 57 -46.97 -10.92 -1.99
N LEU A 58 -47.75 -10.08 -1.28
CA LEU A 58 -47.20 -9.02 -0.42
C LEU A 58 -46.47 -9.61 0.82
N LEU A 59 -46.96 -10.74 1.35
CA LEU A 59 -46.27 -11.49 2.40
C LEU A 59 -44.91 -12.03 1.91
N VAL A 60 -44.88 -12.62 0.71
CA VAL A 60 -43.64 -13.14 0.10
C VAL A 60 -42.62 -12.02 -0.09
N VAL A 61 -43.02 -10.85 -0.63
CA VAL A 61 -42.12 -9.71 -0.82
C VAL A 61 -41.52 -9.23 0.51
N ARG A 62 -42.33 -9.17 1.58
CA ARG A 62 -41.82 -8.79 2.92
C ARG A 62 -40.87 -9.82 3.51
N CYS A 63 -41.15 -11.11 3.33
CA CYS A 63 -40.24 -12.16 3.76
C CYS A 63 -38.93 -12.08 2.99
N LEU A 64 -38.98 -11.86 1.67
CA LEU A 64 -37.78 -11.66 0.85
C LEU A 64 -36.99 -10.44 1.30
N MET A 65 -37.63 -9.30 1.57
CA MET A 65 -36.94 -8.09 2.05
C MET A 65 -36.22 -8.35 3.37
N LEU A 66 -36.84 -9.11 4.27
CA LEU A 66 -36.27 -9.45 5.57
C LEU A 66 -35.13 -10.46 5.45
N VAL A 67 -35.26 -11.49 4.59
CA VAL A 67 -34.17 -12.41 4.27
C VAL A 67 -32.99 -11.67 3.65
N THR A 68 -33.23 -10.75 2.71
CA THR A 68 -32.17 -9.93 2.09
C THR A 68 -31.49 -9.03 3.13
N LEU A 69 -32.24 -8.45 4.07
CA LEU A 69 -31.68 -7.65 5.17
C LEU A 69 -30.80 -8.51 6.10
N ILE A 70 -31.25 -9.71 6.46
CA ILE A 70 -30.46 -10.65 7.25
C ILE A 70 -29.19 -11.05 6.49
N ALA A 71 -29.30 -11.35 5.19
CA ALA A 71 -28.13 -11.68 4.35
C ALA A 71 -27.14 -10.52 4.27
N TRP A 72 -27.63 -9.28 4.18
CA TRP A 72 -26.81 -8.06 4.18
C TRP A 72 -26.06 -7.87 5.50
N LEU A 73 -26.71 -8.12 6.64
CA LEU A 73 -26.08 -8.12 7.96
C LEU A 73 -25.09 -9.28 8.13
N ALA A 74 -25.46 -10.49 7.70
CA ALA A 74 -24.62 -11.68 7.77
C ALA A 74 -23.31 -11.51 6.99
N ALA A 75 -23.36 -10.84 5.83
CA ALA A 75 -22.21 -10.42 5.04
C ALA A 75 -21.33 -9.34 5.71
N THR A 76 -21.57 -9.02 6.98
CA THR A 76 -20.65 -8.20 7.77
C THR A 76 -20.04 -8.97 8.93
N ILE A 77 -20.30 -10.28 9.04
CA ILE A 77 -19.90 -11.05 10.22
C ILE A 77 -19.35 -12.42 9.83
N LEU A 78 -19.95 -13.09 8.85
CA LEU A 78 -19.58 -14.43 8.44
C LEU A 78 -18.54 -14.41 7.31
N PRO A 79 -17.50 -15.26 7.37
CA PRO A 79 -16.58 -15.43 6.24
C PRO A 79 -17.29 -16.15 5.09
N TRP A 80 -17.44 -15.50 3.94
CA TRP A 80 -18.09 -16.11 2.76
C TRP A 80 -17.13 -16.46 1.62
N ARG A 81 -15.94 -15.86 1.57
CA ARG A 81 -14.97 -16.08 0.48
C ARG A 81 -14.22 -17.41 0.69
N GLY A 82 -14.14 -18.21 -0.37
CA GLY A 82 -13.25 -19.37 -0.43
C GLY A 82 -11.92 -19.01 -1.08
N ASP A 83 -11.26 -19.99 -1.71
CA ASP A 83 -10.00 -19.78 -2.41
C ASP A 83 -10.09 -18.61 -3.41
N THR A 84 -9.12 -17.70 -3.34
CA THR A 84 -9.17 -16.44 -4.10
C THR A 84 -7.81 -16.12 -4.72
N VAL A 85 -7.85 -15.64 -5.96
CA VAL A 85 -6.71 -15.11 -6.70
C VAL A 85 -6.85 -13.59 -6.82
N LEU A 86 -5.87 -12.85 -6.32
CA LEU A 86 -5.75 -11.41 -6.52
C LEU A 86 -4.84 -11.13 -7.72
N ILE A 87 -5.35 -10.41 -8.72
CA ILE A 87 -4.69 -10.24 -10.01
C ILE A 87 -4.45 -8.75 -10.28
N ASP A 88 -3.19 -8.37 -10.52
CA ASP A 88 -2.81 -7.05 -11.05
C ASP A 88 -3.36 -6.87 -12.47
N SER A 89 -4.06 -5.76 -12.70
CA SER A 89 -4.70 -5.44 -13.99
C SER A 89 -3.70 -5.27 -15.13
N GLY A 90 -2.42 -5.00 -14.84
CA GLY A 90 -1.38 -4.88 -15.84
C GLY A 90 -0.51 -6.12 -16.05
N ALA A 91 -0.76 -7.24 -15.37
CA ALA A 91 -0.05 -8.49 -15.59
C ALA A 91 -0.48 -9.16 -16.91
N ASP A 92 0.43 -9.88 -17.57
CA ASP A 92 0.14 -10.57 -18.83
C ASP A 92 -0.93 -11.67 -18.62
N PRO A 93 -2.09 -11.61 -19.28
CA PRO A 93 -3.17 -12.59 -19.11
C PRO A 93 -2.73 -14.05 -19.35
N ALA A 94 -1.84 -14.29 -20.32
CA ALA A 94 -1.39 -15.65 -20.64
C ALA A 94 -0.50 -16.22 -19.54
N TRP A 95 0.38 -15.39 -18.99
CA TRP A 95 1.21 -15.73 -17.84
C TRP A 95 0.37 -15.94 -16.57
N VAL A 96 -0.60 -15.05 -16.31
CA VAL A 96 -1.51 -15.15 -15.16
C VAL A 96 -2.26 -16.49 -15.16
N GLU A 97 -2.87 -16.89 -16.28
CA GLU A 97 -3.59 -18.17 -16.35
C GLU A 97 -2.67 -19.38 -16.12
N LYS A 98 -1.44 -19.33 -16.64
CA LYS A 98 -0.43 -20.37 -16.40
C LYS A 98 -0.08 -20.50 -14.92
N GLU A 99 0.14 -19.39 -14.23
CA GLU A 99 0.47 -19.38 -12.80
C GLU A 99 -0.72 -19.81 -11.92
N ILE A 100 -1.94 -19.40 -12.27
CA ILE A 100 -3.16 -19.85 -11.59
C ILE A 100 -3.30 -21.37 -11.70
N ALA A 101 -3.13 -21.92 -12.90
CA ALA A 101 -3.20 -23.35 -13.13
C ALA A 101 -2.08 -24.10 -12.39
N ALA A 102 -0.85 -23.60 -12.44
CA ALA A 102 0.30 -24.20 -11.77
C ALA A 102 0.17 -24.21 -10.24
N ALA A 103 -0.48 -23.20 -9.67
CA ALA A 103 -0.75 -23.12 -8.24
C ALA A 103 -2.00 -23.92 -7.80
N GLY A 104 -2.77 -24.48 -8.74
CA GLY A 104 -4.00 -25.23 -8.45
C GLY A 104 -5.22 -24.36 -8.13
N PHE A 105 -5.21 -23.08 -8.52
CA PHE A 105 -6.28 -22.10 -8.23
C PHE A 105 -7.28 -21.95 -9.39
N SER A 106 -7.42 -22.94 -10.28
CA SER A 106 -8.27 -22.84 -11.48
C SER A 106 -9.75 -22.58 -11.19
N THR A 107 -10.26 -23.06 -10.04
CA THR A 107 -11.65 -22.86 -9.60
C THR A 107 -11.81 -21.70 -8.61
N ALA A 108 -10.73 -21.01 -8.27
CA ALA A 108 -10.74 -19.95 -7.27
C ALA A 108 -11.39 -18.67 -7.81
N THR A 109 -11.96 -17.87 -6.90
CA THR A 109 -12.58 -16.60 -7.26
C THR A 109 -11.51 -15.58 -7.62
N ARG A 110 -11.67 -14.86 -8.72
CA ARG A 110 -10.73 -13.83 -9.17
C ARG A 110 -11.13 -12.47 -8.63
N MET A 111 -10.17 -11.70 -8.13
CA MET A 111 -10.37 -10.37 -7.58
C MET A 111 -9.28 -9.42 -8.10
N PRO A 112 -9.58 -8.16 -8.43
CA PRO A 112 -8.55 -7.18 -8.74
C PRO A 112 -7.62 -6.97 -7.55
N LEU A 113 -6.33 -6.80 -7.81
CA LEU A 113 -5.33 -6.46 -6.80
C LEU A 113 -5.58 -5.04 -6.28
N PRO A 114 -5.82 -4.85 -4.97
CA PRO A 114 -5.98 -3.52 -4.38
C PRO A 114 -4.62 -2.85 -4.14
N ASP A 115 -4.64 -1.52 -4.01
CA ASP A 115 -3.47 -0.74 -3.59
C ASP A 115 -2.99 -1.22 -2.21
N ASP A 116 -1.67 -1.22 -2.00
CA ASP A 116 -1.02 -1.74 -0.78
C ASP A 116 -1.53 -3.14 -0.40
N ALA A 117 -1.57 -4.06 -1.38
CA ALA A 117 -2.26 -5.34 -1.30
C ALA A 117 -2.00 -6.15 -0.01
N LEU A 118 -0.76 -6.18 0.50
CA LEU A 118 -0.44 -6.89 1.76
C LEU A 118 -1.03 -6.22 3.00
N GLN A 119 -1.06 -4.88 3.05
CA GLN A 119 -1.68 -4.14 4.14
C GLN A 119 -3.20 -4.26 4.08
N TRP A 120 -3.77 -4.09 2.89
CA TRP A 120 -5.20 -4.28 2.68
C TRP A 120 -5.62 -5.70 3.07
N LEU A 121 -4.87 -6.72 2.66
CA LEU A 121 -5.19 -8.11 2.99
C LEU A 121 -5.22 -8.34 4.49
N ARG A 122 -4.20 -7.85 5.24
CA ARG A 122 -4.17 -7.95 6.71
C ARG A 122 -5.40 -7.38 7.39
N THR A 123 -5.99 -6.31 6.84
CA THR A 123 -7.18 -5.68 7.39
C THR A 123 -8.46 -6.44 7.02
N ASN A 124 -8.48 -7.15 5.89
CA ASN A 124 -9.68 -7.78 5.33
C ASN A 124 -9.68 -9.32 5.43
N GLU A 125 -8.70 -9.96 6.11
CA GLU A 125 -8.57 -11.43 6.17
C GLU A 125 -9.82 -12.17 6.65
N ARG A 126 -10.71 -11.53 7.42
CA ARG A 126 -11.92 -12.19 7.93
C ARG A 126 -12.96 -12.50 6.86
N ASP A 127 -12.86 -11.90 5.67
CA ASP A 127 -13.81 -12.16 4.59
C ASP A 127 -13.68 -13.59 4.07
N TRP A 128 -12.53 -14.23 4.32
CA TRP A 128 -12.18 -15.58 3.92
C TRP A 128 -12.46 -16.61 5.00
N ARG A 129 -12.92 -17.79 4.56
CA ARG A 129 -13.08 -18.97 5.42
C ARG A 129 -11.72 -19.41 5.96
N SER A 130 -11.71 -20.08 7.11
CA SER A 130 -10.48 -20.49 7.81
C SER A 130 -9.59 -21.45 7.01
N ASP A 131 -10.17 -22.17 6.05
CA ASP A 131 -9.49 -23.12 5.17
C ASP A 131 -9.12 -22.52 3.80
N ALA A 132 -9.47 -21.26 3.55
CA ALA A 132 -9.25 -20.62 2.26
C ALA A 132 -7.76 -20.37 2.01
N LYS A 133 -7.32 -20.65 0.79
CA LYS A 133 -5.98 -20.33 0.30
C LYS A 133 -6.03 -19.07 -0.56
N LEU A 134 -4.95 -18.30 -0.52
CA LEU A 134 -4.83 -17.04 -1.23
C LEU A 134 -3.64 -17.09 -2.19
N LEU A 135 -3.88 -16.66 -3.43
CA LEU A 135 -2.85 -16.48 -4.44
C LEU A 135 -2.84 -15.02 -4.86
N LEU A 136 -1.67 -14.40 -4.83
CA LEU A 136 -1.48 -13.01 -5.21
C LEU A 136 -0.51 -12.94 -6.39
N ILE A 137 -1.00 -12.42 -7.51
CA ILE A 137 -0.27 -12.35 -8.77
C ILE A 137 -0.11 -10.88 -9.15
N ALA A 138 1.12 -10.40 -9.20
CA ALA A 138 1.41 -9.01 -9.54
C ALA A 138 2.68 -8.86 -10.37
N ARG A 139 2.86 -7.69 -11.02
CA ARG A 139 4.15 -7.34 -11.62
C ARG A 139 5.19 -6.94 -10.56
N ALA A 140 6.45 -7.06 -10.91
CA ALA A 140 7.56 -6.57 -10.09
C ALA A 140 7.37 -5.07 -9.75
N GLY A 141 7.60 -4.73 -8.48
CA GLY A 141 7.43 -3.36 -7.97
C GLY A 141 6.01 -2.96 -7.55
N GLN A 142 4.99 -3.80 -7.81
CA GLN A 142 3.60 -3.52 -7.38
C GLN A 142 3.28 -4.00 -5.96
N ILE A 143 4.13 -4.87 -5.39
CA ILE A 143 3.97 -5.35 -4.01
C ILE A 143 5.12 -4.77 -3.18
N ALA A 144 4.81 -3.73 -2.41
CA ALA A 144 5.76 -3.18 -1.45
C ALA A 144 6.04 -4.19 -0.34
N MET A 145 7.31 -4.59 -0.17
CA MET A 145 7.70 -5.47 0.93
C MET A 145 7.94 -4.64 2.20
N PRO A 146 7.16 -4.84 3.28
CA PRO A 146 7.43 -4.15 4.54
C PRO A 146 8.71 -4.70 5.18
N ALA A 147 9.45 -3.84 5.87
CA ALA A 147 10.70 -4.18 6.56
C ALA A 147 10.55 -5.28 7.64
N ARG A 148 9.31 -5.59 8.06
CA ARG A 148 8.98 -6.74 8.89
C ARG A 148 8.06 -7.67 8.14
N VAL A 149 8.41 -8.95 8.10
CA VAL A 149 7.62 -10.01 7.46
C VAL A 149 6.20 -10.01 8.05
N PRO A 150 5.16 -9.75 7.24
CA PRO A 150 3.79 -9.73 7.73
C PRO A 150 3.34 -11.17 8.01
N GLN A 151 2.68 -11.36 9.15
CA GLN A 151 2.02 -12.63 9.49
C GLN A 151 0.57 -12.57 9.03
N PHE A 152 0.12 -13.66 8.41
CA PHE A 152 -1.24 -13.84 7.89
C PHE A 152 -1.94 -15.01 8.62
N SER A 153 -3.27 -14.94 8.68
CA SER A 153 -4.10 -16.03 9.21
C SER A 153 -4.38 -17.13 8.18
N HIS A 154 -4.21 -16.83 6.89
CA HIS A 154 -4.39 -17.76 5.78
C HIS A 154 -3.08 -18.09 5.08
N GLN A 155 -3.06 -19.19 4.33
CA GLN A 155 -1.92 -19.51 3.46
C GLN A 155 -1.92 -18.54 2.27
N LEU A 156 -0.85 -17.76 2.12
CA LEU A 156 -0.68 -16.78 1.05
C LEU A 156 0.48 -17.16 0.15
N SER A 157 0.22 -17.37 -1.13
CA SER A 157 1.25 -17.57 -2.16
C SER A 157 1.37 -16.31 -3.00
N ILE A 158 2.57 -15.77 -3.15
CA ILE A 158 2.85 -14.59 -3.98
C ILE A 158 3.59 -15.04 -5.24
N ARG A 159 3.12 -14.61 -6.41
CA ARG A 159 3.76 -14.78 -7.72
C ARG A 159 4.00 -13.41 -8.33
N THR A 160 5.24 -13.17 -8.75
CA THR A 160 5.66 -11.90 -9.32
C THR A 160 6.13 -12.07 -10.76
N GLN A 161 5.57 -11.27 -11.67
CA GLN A 161 6.03 -11.19 -13.05
C GLN A 161 7.21 -10.22 -13.11
N LEU A 162 8.40 -10.69 -13.49
CA LEU A 162 9.49 -9.81 -13.83
C LEU A 162 9.09 -9.00 -15.08
N ALA A 163 9.21 -7.68 -15.04
CA ALA A 163 8.96 -6.87 -16.24
C ALA A 163 10.12 -7.11 -17.23
N ALA A 164 9.83 -7.22 -18.53
CA ALA A 164 10.86 -7.36 -19.58
C ALA A 164 11.90 -6.21 -19.56
N ALA A 165 11.55 -5.04 -19.04
CA ALA A 165 12.47 -3.93 -18.79
C ALA A 165 13.53 -4.23 -17.68
N GLN A 166 13.37 -5.30 -16.91
CA GLN A 166 14.28 -5.78 -15.86
C GLN A 166 15.13 -6.98 -16.29
N GLU A 167 14.91 -7.58 -17.46
CA GLU A 167 15.86 -8.56 -18.03
C GLU A 167 17.14 -7.88 -18.56
N ALA A 168 17.02 -6.67 -19.10
CA ALA A 168 18.16 -5.86 -19.53
C ALA A 168 19.18 -5.59 -18.41
N PRO A 169 18.79 -5.16 -17.18
CA PRO A 169 19.76 -4.97 -16.10
C PRO A 169 20.34 -6.27 -15.55
N ILE A 170 19.64 -7.41 -15.59
CA ILE A 170 20.20 -8.69 -15.09
C ILE A 170 21.21 -9.29 -16.08
N ALA A 171 20.95 -9.18 -17.38
CA ALA A 171 21.92 -9.52 -18.42
C ALA A 171 23.11 -8.54 -18.41
N ALA A 172 22.86 -7.24 -18.21
CA ALA A 172 23.90 -6.23 -18.05
C ALA A 172 24.72 -6.40 -16.76
N LEU A 173 24.13 -6.83 -15.65
CA LEU A 173 24.83 -7.20 -14.40
C LEU A 173 25.73 -8.42 -14.60
N ARG A 174 25.27 -9.40 -15.39
CA ARG A 174 26.06 -10.60 -15.72
C ARG A 174 27.20 -10.29 -16.71
N ALA A 175 27.04 -9.28 -17.58
CA ALA A 175 28.09 -8.73 -18.43
C ALA A 175 29.05 -7.78 -17.69
N ALA A 176 28.56 -7.01 -16.70
CA ALA A 176 29.35 -6.12 -15.86
C ALA A 176 30.21 -6.86 -14.82
N ALA A 177 29.92 -8.14 -14.55
CA ALA A 177 30.79 -8.98 -13.72
C ALA A 177 32.07 -9.44 -14.45
N THR A 178 32.16 -9.22 -15.77
CA THR A 178 33.33 -9.58 -16.60
C THR A 178 34.17 -8.40 -17.05
N ASP A 179 33.68 -7.16 -16.92
CA ASP A 179 34.46 -5.95 -17.16
C ASP A 179 34.89 -5.33 -15.83
N LYS A 180 36.17 -4.93 -15.75
CA LYS A 180 36.70 -4.09 -14.66
C LYS A 180 35.72 -2.93 -14.43
N ALA A 181 35.13 -2.84 -13.23
CA ALA A 181 33.99 -1.96 -12.99
C ALA A 181 34.41 -0.48 -12.94
N GLU A 182 34.43 0.18 -14.10
CA GLU A 182 34.64 1.63 -14.19
C GLU A 182 33.42 2.36 -13.62
N THR A 183 33.64 3.18 -12.59
CA THR A 183 32.61 4.01 -11.94
C THR A 183 32.83 5.47 -12.36
N HIS A 184 31.84 6.06 -13.05
CA HIS A 184 31.92 7.43 -13.54
C HIS A 184 31.43 8.42 -12.48
N ILE A 185 32.25 9.44 -12.21
CA ILE A 185 31.99 10.48 -11.21
C ILE A 185 32.11 11.85 -11.86
N ALA A 186 31.05 12.65 -11.79
CA ALA A 186 31.11 14.05 -12.20
C ALA A 186 31.57 14.92 -11.02
N LEU A 187 32.67 15.64 -11.18
CA LEU A 187 33.25 16.50 -10.15
C LEU A 187 33.10 17.98 -10.53
N ALA A 188 32.20 18.67 -9.84
CA ALA A 188 32.04 20.11 -9.89
C ALA A 188 32.62 20.75 -8.62
N ALA A 189 33.86 21.21 -8.68
CA ALA A 189 34.55 21.84 -7.55
C ALA A 189 35.45 23.00 -8.02
N PRO A 190 35.75 24.00 -7.17
CA PRO A 190 36.71 25.04 -7.49
C PRO A 190 38.12 24.46 -7.63
N ALA A 191 38.96 25.10 -8.47
CA ALA A 191 40.32 24.62 -8.77
C ALA A 191 41.17 24.34 -7.52
N THR A 192 40.93 25.06 -6.43
CA THR A 192 41.61 24.89 -5.13
C THR A 192 41.22 23.61 -4.38
N ARG A 193 40.01 23.08 -4.58
CA ARG A 193 39.49 21.86 -3.91
C ARG A 193 39.42 20.64 -4.82
N VAL A 194 39.45 20.82 -6.15
CA VAL A 194 39.48 19.73 -7.14
C VAL A 194 40.60 18.73 -6.87
N THR A 195 41.79 19.20 -6.51
CA THR A 195 42.95 18.32 -6.24
C THR A 195 42.70 17.42 -5.03
N ALA A 196 42.07 17.94 -3.96
CA ALA A 196 41.74 17.15 -2.78
C ALA A 196 40.75 16.01 -3.12
N TRP A 197 39.73 16.31 -3.92
CA TRP A 197 38.79 15.31 -4.41
C TRP A 197 39.45 14.26 -5.31
N ARG A 198 40.33 14.67 -6.25
CA ARG A 198 41.08 13.74 -7.10
C ARG A 198 41.98 12.81 -6.29
N SER A 199 42.70 13.34 -5.30
CA SER A 199 43.54 12.53 -4.41
C SER A 199 42.74 11.52 -3.59
N LEU A 200 41.53 11.90 -3.16
CA LEU A 200 40.63 10.98 -2.47
C LEU A 200 40.20 9.81 -3.36
N PHE A 201 39.73 10.07 -4.58
CA PHE A 201 39.30 8.99 -5.47
C PHE A 201 40.48 8.13 -5.95
N ALA A 202 41.67 8.71 -6.11
CA ALA A 202 42.90 7.96 -6.34
C ALA A 202 43.27 7.06 -5.15
N ALA A 203 43.06 7.52 -3.91
CA ALA A 203 43.23 6.70 -2.72
C ALA A 203 42.21 5.55 -2.68
N PHE A 204 40.96 5.81 -3.08
CA PHE A 204 39.92 4.76 -3.14
C PHE A 204 40.25 3.68 -4.17
N ASP A 205 40.76 4.07 -5.34
CA ASP A 205 41.27 3.14 -6.36
C ASP A 205 42.39 2.24 -5.80
N SER A 206 43.28 2.80 -4.96
CA SER A 206 44.41 2.06 -4.38
C SER A 206 44.00 1.08 -3.27
N VAL A 207 42.91 1.37 -2.53
CA VAL A 207 42.43 0.54 -1.42
C VAL A 207 41.44 -0.54 -1.89
N GLY A 208 40.78 -0.35 -3.03
CA GLY A 208 39.79 -1.28 -3.59
C GLY A 208 40.35 -2.45 -4.43
N ASP A 209 41.60 -2.86 -4.20
CA ASP A 209 42.30 -3.97 -4.92
C ASP A 209 42.23 -3.88 -6.47
N ALA A 210 42.15 -2.66 -7.03
CA ALA A 210 42.04 -2.40 -8.47
C ALA A 210 40.81 -3.04 -9.19
N ALA A 211 39.80 -3.50 -8.43
CA ALA A 211 38.57 -4.09 -8.96
C ALA A 211 37.56 -3.03 -9.45
N ARG A 212 37.69 -1.79 -8.98
CA ARG A 212 36.89 -0.63 -9.40
C ARG A 212 37.83 0.51 -9.75
N HIS A 213 37.56 1.20 -10.87
CA HIS A 213 38.32 2.38 -11.28
C HIS A 213 37.41 3.60 -11.33
N TYR A 214 37.77 4.67 -10.63
CA TYR A 214 36.97 5.89 -10.58
C TYR A 214 37.39 6.87 -11.69
N LYS A 215 36.53 7.06 -12.68
CA LYS A 215 36.74 8.02 -13.77
C LYS A 215 36.08 9.35 -13.43
N LEU A 216 36.88 10.39 -13.23
CA LEU A 216 36.38 11.74 -12.95
C LEU A 216 36.18 12.55 -14.23
N THR A 217 34.97 13.05 -14.44
CA THR A 217 34.61 13.99 -15.52
C THR A 217 34.13 15.32 -14.95
N SER A 218 34.20 16.39 -15.74
CA SER A 218 33.66 17.71 -15.33
C SER A 218 32.14 17.81 -15.51
N GLU A 219 31.56 16.99 -16.38
CA GLU A 219 30.13 16.93 -16.66
C GLU A 219 29.62 15.50 -16.50
N PRO A 220 28.37 15.30 -16.02
CA PRO A 220 27.76 13.99 -15.92
C PRO A 220 27.37 13.45 -17.29
N ASP A 221 27.62 12.17 -17.49
CA ASP A 221 27.15 11.37 -18.61
C ASP A 221 26.08 10.36 -18.16
N ALA A 222 25.55 9.57 -19.10
CA ALA A 222 24.54 8.55 -18.81
C ALA A 222 25.05 7.42 -17.88
N ARG A 223 26.36 7.32 -17.64
CA ARG A 223 26.99 6.31 -16.77
C ARG A 223 27.35 6.87 -15.40
N THR A 224 27.14 8.17 -15.17
CA THR A 224 27.53 8.84 -13.94
C THR A 224 26.65 8.38 -12.78
N THR A 225 27.28 7.73 -11.80
CA THR A 225 26.59 7.19 -10.62
C THR A 225 26.65 8.16 -9.44
N LEU A 226 27.69 8.99 -9.38
CA LEU A 226 27.93 9.96 -8.31
C LEU A 226 28.26 11.34 -8.88
N ILE A 227 27.58 12.38 -8.39
CA ILE A 227 27.93 13.78 -8.62
C ILE A 227 28.53 14.35 -7.34
N VAL A 228 29.75 14.88 -7.41
CA VAL A 228 30.37 15.66 -6.33
C VAL A 228 30.16 17.14 -6.63
N TRP A 229 29.34 17.79 -5.81
CA TRP A 229 29.01 19.20 -5.90
C TRP A 229 29.66 20.00 -4.76
N ASP A 230 30.75 20.68 -5.10
CA ASP A 230 31.55 21.54 -4.21
C ASP A 230 31.67 22.96 -4.79
N THR A 231 30.74 23.37 -5.63
CA THR A 231 30.62 24.77 -6.09
C THR A 231 29.65 25.52 -5.19
N GLN A 232 30.19 26.34 -4.30
CA GLN A 232 29.41 27.12 -3.34
C GLN A 232 28.56 28.17 -4.08
N ASN A 233 27.30 28.33 -3.66
CA ASN A 233 26.35 29.32 -4.17
C ASN A 233 26.02 29.23 -5.68
N ALA A 234 26.40 28.14 -6.34
CA ALA A 234 25.99 27.84 -7.70
C ALA A 234 24.93 26.74 -7.66
N GLU A 235 23.81 26.96 -8.35
CA GLU A 235 22.82 25.91 -8.56
C GLU A 235 23.30 24.89 -9.59
N PRO A 236 23.09 23.59 -9.34
CA PRO A 236 23.41 22.58 -10.34
C PRO A 236 22.51 22.72 -11.57
N PRO A 237 23.05 22.52 -12.78
CA PRO A 237 22.24 22.56 -14.00
C PRO A 237 21.04 21.61 -13.90
N PRO A 238 19.86 22.00 -14.41
CA PRO A 238 18.63 21.21 -14.25
C PRO A 238 18.68 19.86 -14.96
N THR A 239 19.60 19.67 -15.90
CA THR A 239 19.82 18.44 -16.66
C THR A 239 20.67 17.41 -15.92
N TRP A 240 21.38 17.80 -14.86
CA TRP A 240 22.27 16.90 -14.12
C TRP A 240 21.48 15.95 -13.23
N ARG A 241 21.74 14.65 -13.35
CA ARG A 241 21.09 13.57 -12.58
C ARG A 241 22.12 12.48 -12.29
N ALA A 242 22.08 11.95 -11.07
CA ALA A 242 22.85 10.78 -10.64
C ALA A 242 22.12 10.11 -9.48
N ALA A 243 22.46 8.85 -9.20
CA ALA A 243 21.87 8.12 -8.07
C ALA A 243 22.26 8.77 -6.73
N ASP A 244 23.53 9.16 -6.60
CA ASP A 244 24.08 9.80 -5.41
C ASP A 244 24.67 11.18 -5.73
N TRP A 245 24.52 12.09 -4.77
CA TRP A 245 25.12 13.42 -4.79
C TRP A 245 25.89 13.67 -3.50
N TRP A 246 27.13 14.11 -3.61
CA TRP A 246 27.94 14.57 -2.48
C TRP A 246 28.02 16.08 -2.48
N ILE A 247 27.43 16.71 -1.48
CA ILE A 247 27.36 18.17 -1.34
C ILE A 247 28.34 18.59 -0.25
N ALA A 248 29.41 19.28 -0.65
CA ALA A 248 30.37 19.80 0.30
C ALA A 248 29.77 20.98 1.07
N ALA A 249 29.83 20.93 2.40
CA ALA A 249 29.54 22.11 3.20
C ALA A 249 30.64 23.17 2.99
N ALA A 250 30.30 24.45 3.05
CA ALA A 250 31.32 25.49 2.94
C ALA A 250 32.29 25.37 4.11
N SER A 251 33.58 25.18 3.83
CA SER A 251 34.59 25.15 4.89
C SER A 251 34.71 26.56 5.47
N PRO A 252 34.72 26.76 6.80
CA PRO A 252 34.90 28.09 7.40
C PRO A 252 36.28 28.70 7.17
N LEU A 253 37.19 27.98 6.50
CA LEU A 253 38.58 28.39 6.24
C LEU A 253 38.71 29.34 5.03
N ALA A 254 37.83 30.33 4.92
CA ALA A 254 37.96 31.44 3.98
C ALA A 254 37.77 32.83 4.63
N ALA A 255 37.39 32.87 5.91
CA ALA A 255 37.42 34.09 6.71
C ALA A 255 38.39 33.86 7.86
N ALA A 256 39.60 34.39 7.76
CA ALA A 256 40.43 34.59 8.94
C ALA A 256 39.90 35.81 9.69
N PRO A 257 39.27 35.68 10.87
CA PRO A 257 39.13 36.83 11.74
C PRO A 257 40.49 37.12 12.38
N SER A 258 40.96 38.36 12.24
CA SER A 258 42.03 38.92 13.08
C SER A 258 41.76 38.64 14.57
N PRO A 259 42.78 38.42 15.40
CA PRO A 259 42.59 37.97 16.77
C PRO A 259 42.27 39.16 17.69
N VAL A 260 41.04 39.66 17.62
CA VAL A 260 40.43 40.47 18.69
C VAL A 260 38.93 40.18 18.63
N ASP A 261 38.32 39.88 19.79
CA ASP A 261 36.89 39.55 19.98
C ASP A 261 36.48 38.07 19.87
N ALA A 262 37.15 37.21 20.62
CA ALA A 262 36.63 35.89 20.99
C ALA A 262 35.78 35.96 22.28
N VAL A 263 34.58 36.55 22.25
CA VAL A 263 33.56 36.32 23.30
C VAL A 263 32.16 36.30 22.70
N ARG A 264 31.48 35.15 22.85
CA ARG A 264 30.07 34.84 22.55
C ARG A 264 29.66 34.76 21.08
N VAL A 265 29.60 33.54 20.55
CA VAL A 265 28.36 33.03 19.91
C VAL A 265 28.17 31.56 20.27
N SER A 266 27.14 31.31 21.07
CA SER A 266 26.53 29.99 21.23
C SER A 266 25.31 29.93 20.32
N ALA A 267 25.12 28.80 19.63
CA ALA A 267 23.92 28.39 18.89
C ALA A 267 23.43 29.32 17.76
N ALA A 268 24.17 29.37 16.65
CA ALA A 268 23.58 29.70 15.35
C ALA A 268 24.27 28.87 14.26
N SER A 269 23.47 28.21 13.42
CA SER A 269 23.89 27.52 12.20
C SER A 269 24.98 28.30 11.47
N THR A 270 26.16 27.70 11.29
CA THR A 270 27.32 28.29 10.59
C THR A 270 26.86 28.86 9.23
N PRO A 271 27.34 30.04 8.78
CA PRO A 271 26.96 30.62 7.48
C PRO A 271 27.13 29.64 6.31
N ALA A 272 28.09 28.72 6.43
CA ALA A 272 28.32 27.59 5.56
C ALA A 272 27.14 26.62 5.39
N ALA A 273 26.49 26.25 6.50
CA ALA A 273 25.33 25.37 6.48
C ALA A 273 24.12 26.09 5.87
N ARG A 274 24.02 27.42 6.07
CA ARG A 274 22.94 28.25 5.54
C ARG A 274 23.03 28.43 4.01
N ALA A 275 24.24 28.50 3.45
CA ALA A 275 24.47 28.53 2.00
C ALA A 275 24.09 27.21 1.30
N ALA A 276 24.48 26.06 1.87
CA ALA A 276 24.10 24.76 1.32
C ALA A 276 22.59 24.51 1.37
N LEU A 277 21.91 24.97 2.43
CA LEU A 277 20.44 24.93 2.55
C LEU A 277 19.72 25.85 1.56
N ALA A 278 20.36 26.94 1.12
CA ALA A 278 19.78 27.83 0.11
C ALA A 278 19.82 27.19 -1.29
N THR A 279 20.93 26.52 -1.64
CA THR A 279 21.08 25.84 -2.94
C THR A 279 20.37 24.48 -2.98
N PHE A 280 20.27 23.79 -1.84
CA PHE A 280 19.59 22.51 -1.69
C PHE A 280 18.63 22.58 -0.49
N PRO A 281 17.42 23.16 -0.67
CA PRO A 281 16.44 23.30 0.42
C PRO A 281 16.02 21.95 1.02
N GLU A 282 16.16 20.88 0.24
CA GLU A 282 15.83 19.50 0.61
C GLU A 282 16.71 18.98 1.77
N LEU A 283 17.92 19.54 1.95
CA LEU A 283 18.82 19.21 3.07
C LEU A 283 18.30 19.71 4.43
N ALA A 284 17.28 20.58 4.46
CA ALA A 284 16.68 21.06 5.72
C ALA A 284 16.06 19.92 6.54
N ASN A 285 15.57 18.88 5.85
CA ASN A 285 14.94 17.70 6.45
C ASN A 285 15.88 16.48 6.44
N ALA A 286 17.19 16.68 6.28
CA ALA A 286 18.13 15.58 6.17
C ALA A 286 18.24 14.77 7.48
N SER A 287 18.19 13.44 7.33
CA SER A 287 18.46 12.50 8.41
C SER A 287 19.96 12.51 8.74
N THR A 288 20.30 12.47 10.02
CA THR A 288 21.70 12.44 10.47
C THR A 288 22.10 11.00 10.83
N LEU A 289 23.26 10.58 10.36
CA LEU A 289 23.79 9.24 10.51
C LEU A 289 25.26 9.32 10.96
N THR A 290 25.61 8.59 12.01
CA THR A 290 26.99 8.52 12.50
C THR A 290 27.56 7.13 12.22
N ILE A 291 28.56 7.05 11.33
CA ILE A 291 29.25 5.81 10.95
C ILE A 291 30.75 6.07 10.97
N ASN A 292 31.53 5.15 11.55
CA ASN A 292 32.99 5.25 11.64
C ASN A 292 33.48 6.59 12.22
N GLY A 293 32.73 7.16 13.18
CA GLY A 293 33.03 8.45 13.80
C GLY A 293 32.70 9.68 12.95
N LEU A 294 32.23 9.50 11.70
CA LEU A 294 31.82 10.58 10.81
C LEU A 294 30.33 10.88 10.95
N THR A 295 29.97 12.15 10.98
CA THR A 295 28.58 12.59 10.96
C THR A 295 28.18 12.93 9.52
N LEU A 296 27.38 12.06 8.92
CA LEU A 296 26.83 12.21 7.58
C LEU A 296 25.36 12.64 7.69
N LYS A 297 24.93 13.55 6.81
CA LYS A 297 23.52 13.90 6.65
C LYS A 297 23.07 13.47 5.27
N TYR A 298 21.87 12.89 5.18
CA TYR A 298 21.32 12.47 3.92
C TYR A 298 19.82 12.76 3.79
N THR A 299 19.37 12.94 2.55
CA THR A 299 17.95 13.05 2.21
C THR A 299 17.73 12.49 0.82
N ASP A 300 16.56 11.87 0.58
CA ASP A 300 16.17 11.38 -0.72
C ASP A 300 15.36 12.47 -1.44
N SER A 301 15.78 12.84 -2.65
CA SER A 301 15.15 13.88 -3.48
C SER A 301 14.82 13.35 -4.87
N PRO A 302 13.97 14.05 -5.66
CA PRO A 302 13.78 13.74 -7.08
C PRO A 302 15.07 13.80 -7.93
N ARG A 303 16.16 14.37 -7.41
CA ARG A 303 17.47 14.46 -8.09
C ARG A 303 18.39 13.28 -7.79
N GLY A 304 18.04 12.47 -6.80
CA GLY A 304 18.88 11.42 -6.23
C GLY A 304 19.02 11.56 -4.72
N ARG A 305 19.82 10.69 -4.12
CA ARG A 305 20.15 10.78 -2.70
C ARG A 305 21.24 11.83 -2.49
N LEU A 306 20.91 12.85 -1.71
CA LEU A 306 21.84 13.92 -1.36
C LEU A 306 22.55 13.56 -0.07
N TRP A 307 23.87 13.58 -0.07
CA TRP A 307 24.73 13.38 1.08
C TRP A 307 25.51 14.66 1.36
N THR A 308 25.64 15.04 2.63
CA THR A 308 26.50 16.15 3.05
C THR A 308 27.17 15.85 4.37
N SER A 309 28.39 16.37 4.55
CA SER A 309 29.14 16.27 5.78
C SER A 309 30.06 17.47 5.92
N ASP A 310 30.36 17.82 7.18
CA ASP A 310 31.34 18.84 7.53
C ASP A 310 32.78 18.40 7.22
N VAL A 311 33.01 17.09 7.10
CA VAL A 311 34.31 16.52 6.72
C VAL A 311 34.57 16.50 5.21
N PHE A 312 33.70 17.08 4.37
CA PHE A 312 33.87 17.09 2.90
C PHE A 312 34.63 18.31 2.35
N PRO A 313 35.66 18.12 1.48
CA PRO A 313 36.45 16.91 1.30
C PRO A 313 37.33 16.65 2.53
N PRO A 314 37.69 15.39 2.79
CA PRO A 314 38.54 15.04 3.92
C PRO A 314 39.93 15.66 3.76
N ARG A 315 40.52 16.05 4.90
CA ARG A 315 41.82 16.75 4.95
C ARG A 315 42.98 15.80 5.26
N ASP A 316 42.68 14.62 5.77
CA ASP A 316 43.62 13.61 6.23
C ASP A 316 43.23 12.21 5.71
N ALA A 317 44.22 11.32 5.68
CA ALA A 317 44.07 9.98 5.12
C ALA A 317 43.14 9.08 5.95
N ASP A 318 43.13 9.25 7.28
CA ASP A 318 42.29 8.47 8.18
C ASP A 318 40.81 8.79 7.99
N THR A 319 40.47 10.07 7.87
CA THR A 319 39.10 10.54 7.54
C THR A 319 38.70 10.09 6.14
N ALA A 320 39.61 10.13 5.17
CA ALA A 320 39.34 9.63 3.82
C ALA A 320 39.04 8.12 3.82
N ARG A 321 39.78 7.33 4.59
CA ARG A 321 39.55 5.90 4.76
C ARG A 321 38.23 5.62 5.49
N ALA A 322 37.97 6.30 6.60
CA ALA A 322 36.71 6.17 7.33
C ALA A 322 35.51 6.52 6.45
N LEU A 323 35.65 7.53 5.59
CA LEU A 323 34.66 7.91 4.60
C LEU A 323 34.49 6.87 3.50
N TYR A 324 35.59 6.29 3.00
CA TYR A 324 35.52 5.18 2.04
C TYR A 324 34.77 3.98 2.61
N GLU A 325 35.13 3.56 3.83
CA GLU A 325 34.50 2.42 4.50
C GLU A 325 33.02 2.71 4.79
N ALA A 326 32.70 3.92 5.26
CA ALA A 326 31.31 4.35 5.44
C ALA A 326 30.56 4.35 4.10
N TRP A 327 31.18 4.86 3.03
CA TRP A 327 30.60 4.86 1.70
C TRP A 327 30.39 3.45 1.17
N GLN A 328 31.32 2.50 1.35
CA GLN A 328 31.12 1.11 0.93
C GLN A 328 30.00 0.43 1.71
N LEU A 329 29.88 0.70 3.02
CA LEU A 329 28.76 0.19 3.83
C LEU A 329 27.42 0.75 3.37
N LEU A 330 27.40 2.00 2.92
CA LEU A 330 26.21 2.68 2.39
C LEU A 330 25.93 2.36 0.91
N ALA A 331 26.98 2.04 0.15
CA ALA A 331 26.98 1.65 -1.26
C ALA A 331 26.80 0.13 -1.43
N ALA A 332 26.64 -0.63 -0.35
CA ALA A 332 25.92 -1.89 -0.38
C ALA A 332 24.64 -1.59 -1.17
N ALA A 333 24.59 -2.14 -2.39
CA ALA A 333 23.82 -1.65 -3.52
C ALA A 333 22.45 -1.09 -3.13
N PRO A 334 21.88 -0.09 -3.87
CA PRO A 334 20.44 0.11 -3.84
C PRO A 334 19.86 -1.29 -3.99
N ALA A 335 19.21 -1.80 -2.93
CA ALA A 335 18.77 -3.18 -2.88
C ALA A 335 18.08 -3.41 -4.22
N PRO A 336 18.63 -4.26 -5.12
CA PRO A 336 18.12 -4.36 -6.48
C PRO A 336 16.64 -4.57 -6.29
N ALA A 337 15.81 -3.60 -6.71
CA ALA A 337 14.44 -3.45 -6.22
C ALA A 337 13.85 -4.84 -6.23
N TYR A 338 13.79 -5.49 -5.06
CA TYR A 338 13.68 -6.94 -5.05
C TYR A 338 12.29 -7.16 -5.59
N ALA A 339 12.20 -7.60 -6.85
CA ALA A 339 10.98 -8.20 -7.35
C ALA A 339 10.72 -9.28 -6.32
N THR A 340 9.65 -9.08 -5.54
CA THR A 340 9.35 -9.89 -4.37
C THR A 340 9.44 -11.34 -4.83
N PRO A 341 10.45 -12.12 -4.43
CA PRO A 341 10.61 -13.45 -5.01
C PRO A 341 9.35 -14.23 -4.66
N SER A 342 8.94 -15.14 -5.54
CA SER A 342 7.72 -15.89 -5.28
C SER A 342 7.85 -16.61 -3.94
N GLN A 343 6.98 -16.28 -2.99
CA GLN A 343 7.07 -16.71 -1.61
C GLN A 343 5.73 -17.33 -1.18
N ILE A 344 5.82 -18.32 -0.30
CA ILE A 344 4.66 -18.95 0.33
C ILE A 344 4.72 -18.63 1.80
N PHE A 345 3.69 -17.95 2.31
CA PHE A 345 3.48 -17.69 3.71
C PHE A 345 2.54 -18.75 4.26
N THR A 346 3.00 -19.46 5.29
CA THR A 346 2.14 -20.35 6.07
C THR A 346 1.27 -19.54 7.03
N ALA A 347 0.06 -20.00 7.28
CA ALA A 347 -0.80 -19.42 8.31
C ALA A 347 -0.09 -19.46 9.67
N ALA A 348 0.15 -18.28 10.24
CA ALA A 348 0.92 -18.13 11.50
C ALA A 348 0.12 -17.42 12.60
N ARG A 349 -0.97 -16.71 12.23
CA ARG A 349 -1.81 -15.96 13.16
C ARG A 349 -3.11 -16.71 13.45
N SER A 350 -3.35 -17.03 14.72
CA SER A 350 -4.55 -17.75 15.17
C SER A 350 -5.76 -16.84 15.47
N THR A 351 -5.55 -15.51 15.53
CA THR A 351 -6.58 -14.53 15.89
C THR A 351 -6.88 -13.57 14.74
N LEU A 352 -8.15 -13.46 14.37
CA LEU A 352 -8.61 -12.53 13.33
C LEU A 352 -8.64 -11.08 13.84
N PRO A 353 -8.42 -10.08 12.98
CA PRO A 353 -8.51 -8.66 13.34
C PRO A 353 -9.90 -8.29 13.90
N ALA A 354 -9.94 -7.27 14.76
CA ALA A 354 -11.20 -6.71 15.26
C ALA A 354 -12.03 -6.09 14.12
N ILE A 355 -13.36 -6.12 14.26
CA ILE A 355 -14.31 -5.61 13.26
C ILE A 355 -14.28 -4.07 13.31
N ALA A 356 -13.44 -3.43 12.50
CA ALA A 356 -13.36 -1.97 12.42
C ALA A 356 -14.15 -1.40 11.25
N ASP A 357 -14.07 -2.02 10.06
CA ASP A 357 -14.59 -1.46 8.79
C ASP A 357 -15.36 -2.48 7.94
N ALA A 358 -16.33 -3.16 8.56
CA ALA A 358 -17.19 -4.10 7.85
C ALA A 358 -18.09 -3.39 6.83
N LYS A 359 -17.75 -3.46 5.53
CA LYS A 359 -18.60 -2.91 4.46
C LYS A 359 -19.53 -4.00 3.91
N PRO A 360 -20.85 -3.90 4.10
CA PRO A 360 -21.77 -4.87 3.54
C PRO A 360 -21.80 -4.75 2.02
N ALA A 361 -22.11 -5.86 1.34
CA ALA A 361 -22.13 -5.89 -0.12
C ALA A 361 -23.16 -4.88 -0.68
N SER A 362 -22.69 -3.94 -1.50
CA SER A 362 -23.50 -2.84 -2.04
C SER A 362 -24.67 -3.33 -2.91
N TRP A 363 -24.52 -4.45 -3.61
CA TRP A 363 -25.58 -5.05 -4.43
C TRP A 363 -26.81 -5.49 -3.62
N LEU A 364 -26.61 -5.93 -2.37
CA LEU A 364 -27.71 -6.31 -1.47
C LEU A 364 -28.50 -5.07 -1.00
N ALA A 365 -27.85 -3.90 -0.90
CA ALA A 365 -28.55 -2.64 -0.64
C ALA A 365 -29.46 -2.25 -1.81
N PHE A 366 -29.00 -2.44 -3.06
CA PHE A 366 -29.83 -2.25 -4.24
C PHE A 366 -30.99 -3.26 -4.32
N ALA A 367 -30.75 -4.52 -3.95
CA ALA A 367 -31.80 -5.53 -3.88
C ALA A 367 -32.87 -5.17 -2.83
N LEU A 368 -32.46 -4.67 -1.66
CA LEU A 368 -33.40 -4.15 -0.64
C LEU A 368 -34.22 -2.98 -1.16
N LEU A 369 -33.58 -2.04 -1.87
CA LEU A 369 -34.27 -0.89 -2.46
C LEU A 369 -35.29 -1.33 -3.51
N ALA A 370 -34.93 -2.28 -4.38
CA ALA A 370 -35.85 -2.83 -5.38
C ALA A 370 -37.04 -3.55 -4.73
N LEU A 371 -36.80 -4.39 -3.71
CA LEU A 371 -37.86 -5.07 -2.96
C LEU A 371 -38.77 -4.08 -2.23
N PHE A 372 -38.22 -2.99 -1.69
CA PHE A 372 -39.00 -1.91 -1.07
C PHE A 372 -39.89 -1.18 -2.08
N MET A 373 -39.37 -0.88 -3.27
CA MET A 373 -40.15 -0.28 -4.36
C MET A 373 -41.31 -1.19 -4.81
N ILE A 374 -41.05 -2.49 -4.97
CA ILE A 374 -42.08 -3.49 -5.29
C ILE A 374 -43.15 -3.54 -4.19
N GLU A 375 -42.75 -3.53 -2.91
CA GLU A 375 -43.71 -3.48 -1.80
C GLU A 375 -44.60 -2.25 -1.88
N ARG A 376 -44.01 -1.07 -2.13
CA ARG A 376 -44.73 0.19 -2.29
C ARG A 376 -45.72 0.18 -3.44
N ILE A 377 -45.32 -0.36 -4.60
CA ILE A 377 -46.19 -0.48 -5.78
C ILE A 377 -47.37 -1.43 -5.49
N LEU A 378 -47.11 -2.61 -4.93
CA LEU A 378 -48.16 -3.58 -4.58
C LEU A 378 -49.10 -3.04 -3.51
N ALA A 379 -48.58 -2.28 -2.53
CA ALA A 379 -49.39 -1.65 -1.51
C ALA A 379 -50.26 -0.52 -2.08
N HIS A 380 -49.77 0.21 -3.08
CA HIS A 380 -50.51 1.28 -3.76
C HIS A 380 -51.58 0.72 -4.71
N ALA A 381 -51.24 -0.26 -5.54
CA ALA A 381 -52.16 -0.98 -6.44
C ALA A 381 -53.26 -1.76 -5.71
N ARG A 382 -53.17 -1.89 -4.38
CA ARG A 382 -54.22 -2.44 -3.54
C ARG A 382 -55.18 -1.36 -3.00
N ARG A 383 -54.71 -0.12 -2.84
CA ARG A 383 -55.50 0.99 -2.29
C ARG A 383 -56.41 1.60 -3.35
N HIS A 384 -55.98 1.54 -4.60
CA HIS A 384 -56.76 1.81 -5.80
C HIS A 384 -57.27 0.49 -6.38
#